data_AF-A0A8J4CB63-F1
#
_entry.id   AF-A0A8J4CB63-F1
#
_cell.length_a   1.000
_cell.length_b   1.000
_cell.length_c   1.000
_cell.angle_alpha   90.00
_cell.angle_beta   90.00
_cell.angle_gamma   90.00
#
_symmetry.space_group_name_H-M   'P 1'
#
loop_
_entity.id
_entity.type
_entity.pdbx_description
1 polymer ?
#
loop_
_entity_poly.entity_id
_entity_poly.type
_entity_poly.pdbx_seq_one_letter_code
_entity_poly.pdbx_strand_id
1 'polypeptide(L)'
;MIHSAAVPSASTSCSNSHSFSVLRRRRSYFQFARRILSPVRASGSPNPPGPDGEPPKTPMNALEATIRRKQRELEITLRELGLEALDERLESTMQVPLNPPYRLSTLIAESVPQGRAVLVFEVARSGPETTTTDLAELAKAYVTLGGASALVVRTDSDATPSGLRDLFTVQQAVPRVPVLARDWLIHPLQICEIKESGAAGALGIINQVTGRGTAVMSSYSAALGLDAPVEVVNAREVEQLAKLGVVFYAINVAVGLTIAMPGFSNRIAHGLLGELPFGAISLVGVRSLEEAAAARRSGADALLIKAELLQSYGKDVGALGNALQYAVTLDD
;
A
#
# COMPACT_ATOMS: atom_id res chain seq x y z
N MET A 1 -40.28 -27.54 20.06
CA MET A 1 -39.08 -27.47 20.91
C MET A 1 -37.86 -27.58 20.00
N ILE A 2 -37.24 -26.45 19.67
CA ILE A 2 -36.02 -26.41 18.87
C ILE A 2 -35.00 -25.72 19.77
N HIS A 3 -33.98 -26.46 20.19
CA HIS A 3 -32.93 -25.94 21.08
C HIS A 3 -32.02 -24.99 20.31
N SER A 4 -31.92 -23.77 20.84
CA SER A 4 -30.88 -22.78 20.54
C SER A 4 -29.52 -23.32 20.97
N ALA A 5 -28.59 -23.46 20.03
CA ALA A 5 -27.18 -23.73 20.30
C ALA A 5 -26.40 -22.43 20.10
N ALA A 6 -25.90 -21.88 21.21
CA ALA A 6 -25.08 -20.69 21.26
C ALA A 6 -23.73 -20.91 20.54
N VAL A 7 -23.33 -19.94 19.72
CA VAL A 7 -22.00 -19.84 19.12
C VAL A 7 -21.01 -19.41 20.23
N PRO A 8 -19.90 -20.13 20.49
CA PRO A 8 -18.93 -19.71 21.47
C PRO A 8 -18.08 -18.54 20.96
N SER A 9 -17.98 -17.49 21.77
CA SER A 9 -17.08 -16.35 21.59
C SER A 9 -15.62 -16.79 21.72
N ALA A 10 -14.90 -16.89 20.60
CA ALA A 10 -13.48 -17.18 20.57
C ALA A 10 -12.67 -15.90 20.85
N SER A 11 -12.48 -15.57 22.13
CA SER A 11 -11.41 -14.67 22.57
C SER A 11 -10.08 -15.43 22.49
N THR A 12 -9.43 -15.40 21.33
CA THR A 12 -8.09 -16.00 21.17
C THR A 12 -7.05 -14.93 21.38
N SER A 13 -6.59 -14.79 22.62
CA SER A 13 -5.34 -14.09 22.95
C SER A 13 -4.16 -14.90 22.40
N CYS A 14 -3.86 -14.73 21.12
CA CYS A 14 -2.65 -15.30 20.54
C CYS A 14 -1.45 -14.49 21.06
N SER A 15 -0.68 -15.09 21.95
CA SER A 15 0.56 -14.52 22.49
C SER A 15 1.58 -14.31 21.35
N ASN A 16 1.77 -13.06 20.94
CA ASN A 16 2.70 -12.59 19.90
C ASN A 16 4.20 -12.77 20.21
N SER A 17 4.58 -13.63 21.16
CA SER A 17 5.96 -13.75 21.64
C SER A 17 6.90 -14.53 20.69
N HIS A 18 6.37 -15.32 19.75
CA HIS A 18 7.18 -16.19 18.89
C HIS A 18 7.68 -15.53 17.59
N SER A 19 6.98 -14.52 17.06
CA SER A 19 7.36 -13.87 15.80
C SER A 19 8.56 -12.91 15.93
N PHE A 20 8.97 -12.56 17.16
CA PHE A 20 9.98 -11.54 17.41
C PHE A 20 11.44 -12.04 17.48
N SER A 21 11.67 -13.32 17.20
CA SER A 21 13.03 -13.85 17.04
C SER A 21 13.76 -13.29 15.81
N VAL A 22 13.03 -12.75 14.82
CA VAL A 22 13.55 -12.32 13.51
C VAL A 22 14.29 -10.98 13.59
N LEU A 23 13.77 -10.00 14.35
CA LEU A 23 14.46 -8.72 14.61
C LEU A 23 15.50 -8.84 15.72
N ARG A 24 15.28 -9.71 16.73
CA ARG A 24 16.28 -9.97 17.80
C ARG A 24 17.57 -10.61 17.30
N ARG A 25 17.54 -11.32 16.16
CA ARG A 25 18.78 -11.69 15.48
C ARG A 25 19.38 -10.44 14.84
N ARG A 26 20.08 -9.61 15.63
CA ARG A 26 20.82 -8.41 15.19
C ARG A 26 21.51 -8.63 13.83
N ARG A 27 22.09 -9.82 13.62
CA ARG A 27 22.75 -10.22 12.36
C ARG A 27 21.84 -10.18 11.11
N SER A 28 20.57 -10.58 11.22
CA SER A 28 19.63 -10.64 10.09
C SER A 28 19.12 -9.25 9.70
N TYR A 29 18.81 -8.41 10.69
CA TYR A 29 18.42 -7.02 10.47
C TYR A 29 19.57 -6.20 9.86
N PHE A 30 20.79 -6.29 10.41
CA PHE A 30 21.95 -5.58 9.87
C PHE A 30 22.32 -6.06 8.45
N GLN A 31 22.14 -7.34 8.13
CA GLN A 31 22.33 -7.85 6.76
C GLN A 31 21.25 -7.31 5.79
N PHE A 32 20.01 -7.22 6.25
CA PHE A 32 18.90 -6.63 5.49
C PHE A 32 19.11 -5.13 5.26
N ALA A 33 19.39 -4.35 6.31
CA ALA A 33 19.65 -2.91 6.25
C ALA A 33 20.88 -2.61 5.37
N ARG A 34 21.99 -3.34 5.54
CA ARG A 34 23.17 -3.20 4.67
C ARG A 34 22.87 -3.50 3.20
N ARG A 35 22.02 -4.48 2.91
CA ARG A 35 21.67 -4.84 1.53
C ARG A 35 20.76 -3.81 0.87
N ILE A 36 19.80 -3.26 1.60
CA ILE A 36 18.92 -2.20 1.08
C ILE A 36 19.67 -0.91 0.85
N LEU A 37 20.62 -0.57 1.72
CA LEU A 37 21.48 0.60 1.55
C LEU A 37 22.65 0.33 0.59
N SER A 38 22.80 -0.91 0.10
CA SER A 38 23.79 -1.19 -0.94
C SER A 38 23.30 -0.62 -2.28
N PRO A 39 24.22 -0.11 -3.13
CA PRO A 39 23.85 0.34 -4.46
C PRO A 39 23.12 -0.75 -5.22
N VAL A 40 22.00 -0.41 -5.87
CA VAL A 40 21.31 -1.31 -6.81
C VAL A 40 22.33 -1.72 -7.87
N ARG A 41 22.70 -3.01 -7.93
CA ARG A 41 23.55 -3.53 -9.00
C ARG A 41 22.76 -3.43 -10.31
N ALA A 42 23.22 -2.60 -11.23
CA ALA A 42 22.69 -2.55 -12.59
C ALA A 42 22.82 -3.94 -13.21
N SER A 43 21.71 -4.64 -13.41
CA SER A 43 21.67 -5.86 -14.20
C SER A 43 21.37 -5.47 -15.65
N GLY A 44 22.43 -5.17 -16.41
CA GLY A 44 22.31 -4.91 -17.84
C GLY A 44 23.46 -4.06 -18.36
N SER A 45 24.03 -4.48 -19.48
CA SER A 45 24.92 -3.66 -20.32
C SER A 45 24.24 -2.32 -20.61
N PRO A 46 24.96 -1.18 -20.62
CA PRO A 46 24.34 0.10 -20.91
C PRO A 46 23.75 0.08 -22.33
N ASN A 47 22.48 0.47 -22.46
CA ASN A 47 21.90 0.76 -23.76
C ASN A 47 22.66 1.93 -24.39
N PRO A 48 22.88 1.93 -25.71
CA PRO A 48 23.50 3.05 -26.39
C PRO A 48 22.68 4.34 -26.18
N PRO A 49 23.34 5.50 -26.05
CA PRO A 49 22.65 6.78 -25.83
C PRO A 49 21.72 7.12 -27.00
N GLY A 50 20.63 7.83 -26.69
CA GLY A 50 19.71 8.36 -27.70
C GLY A 50 20.37 9.47 -28.54
N PRO A 51 19.67 9.99 -29.58
CA PRO A 51 20.22 10.98 -30.52
C PRO A 51 20.73 12.27 -29.87
N ASP A 52 20.29 12.58 -28.65
CA ASP A 52 20.68 13.77 -27.89
C ASP A 52 21.73 13.52 -26.79
N GLY A 53 22.33 12.32 -26.75
CA GLY A 53 23.33 11.97 -25.72
C GLY A 53 22.74 11.68 -24.33
N GLU A 54 21.43 11.87 -24.13
CA GLU A 54 20.73 11.42 -22.93
C GLU A 54 20.38 9.93 -23.01
N PRO A 55 20.54 9.17 -21.90
CA PRO A 55 20.07 7.79 -21.87
C PRO A 55 18.53 7.75 -22.01
N PRO A 56 17.98 6.81 -22.81
CA PRO A 56 16.53 6.71 -22.97
C PRO A 56 15.84 6.51 -21.61
N LYS A 57 14.78 7.30 -21.34
CA LYS A 57 13.96 7.16 -20.12
C LYS A 57 13.03 5.95 -20.25
N THR A 58 13.58 4.75 -20.09
CA THR A 58 12.79 3.51 -19.94
C THR A 58 12.19 3.46 -18.53
N PRO A 59 10.97 2.92 -18.30
CA PRO A 59 10.35 2.83 -16.96
C PRO A 59 11.21 2.18 -15.88
N MET A 60 12.12 1.26 -16.26
CA MET A 60 13.12 0.67 -15.36
C MET A 60 14.04 1.73 -14.74
N ASN A 61 14.42 2.76 -15.50
CA ASN A 61 15.30 3.84 -15.05
C ASN A 61 14.58 4.78 -14.06
N ALA A 62 13.26 4.93 -14.16
CA ALA A 62 12.49 5.79 -13.26
C ALA A 62 12.35 5.16 -11.86
N LEU A 63 11.98 3.87 -11.79
CA LEU A 63 11.91 3.14 -10.52
C LEU A 63 13.28 3.12 -9.82
N GLU A 64 14.35 2.78 -10.55
CA GLU A 64 15.70 2.77 -10.00
C GLU A 64 16.13 4.15 -9.46
N ALA A 65 15.81 5.23 -10.18
CA ALA A 65 16.11 6.59 -9.73
C ALA A 65 15.37 6.93 -8.42
N THR A 66 14.09 6.59 -8.32
CA THR A 66 13.30 6.78 -7.11
C THR A 66 13.86 5.99 -5.93
N ILE A 67 14.21 4.71 -6.11
CA ILE A 67 14.80 3.90 -5.04
C ILE A 67 16.15 4.46 -4.59
N ARG A 68 17.01 4.91 -5.53
CA ARG A 68 18.29 5.56 -5.17
C ARG A 68 18.11 6.85 -4.38
N ARG A 69 17.08 7.64 -4.67
CA ARG A 69 16.76 8.82 -3.85
C ARG A 69 16.36 8.40 -2.44
N LYS A 70 15.44 7.44 -2.31
CA LYS A 70 15.00 6.92 -1.01
C LYS A 70 16.13 6.36 -0.16
N GLN A 71 17.05 5.63 -0.78
CA GLN A 71 18.26 5.14 -0.12
C GLN A 71 19.07 6.31 0.45
N ARG A 72 19.29 7.38 -0.31
CA ARG A 72 20.04 8.57 0.15
C ARG A 72 19.33 9.31 1.29
N GLU A 73 18.02 9.52 1.16
CA GLU A 73 17.20 10.14 2.23
C GLU A 73 17.34 9.34 3.54
N LEU A 74 17.17 8.02 3.44
CA LEU A 74 17.26 7.12 4.57
C LEU A 74 18.69 7.06 5.16
N GLU A 75 19.73 7.06 4.33
CA GLU A 75 21.12 7.10 4.81
C GLU A 75 21.41 8.35 5.66
N ILE A 76 20.89 9.51 5.26
CA ILE A 76 21.03 10.75 6.01
C ILE A 76 20.33 10.60 7.36
N THR A 77 19.05 10.21 7.37
CA THR A 77 18.27 10.03 8.59
C THR A 77 18.92 9.01 9.55
N LEU A 78 19.40 7.88 9.04
CA LEU A 78 20.03 6.85 9.86
C LEU A 78 21.37 7.31 10.45
N ARG A 79 22.15 8.14 9.74
CA ARG A 79 23.38 8.73 10.26
C ARG A 79 23.12 9.75 11.35
N GLU A 80 22.09 10.58 11.18
CA GLU A 80 21.69 11.59 12.17
C GLU A 80 21.10 10.96 13.43
N LEU A 81 20.28 9.92 13.28
CA LEU A 81 19.65 9.23 14.40
C LEU A 81 20.66 8.41 15.22
N GLY A 82 21.59 7.74 14.55
CA GLY A 82 22.49 6.78 15.18
C GLY A 82 21.83 5.44 15.48
N LEU A 83 22.65 4.40 15.74
CA LEU A 83 22.16 3.02 15.88
C LEU A 83 21.36 2.78 17.16
N GLU A 84 21.75 3.40 18.27
CA GLU A 84 21.08 3.20 19.57
C GLU A 84 19.67 3.78 19.56
N ALA A 85 19.52 5.02 19.10
CA ALA A 85 18.20 5.65 18.98
C ALA A 85 17.34 4.99 17.90
N LEU A 86 17.93 4.42 16.85
CA LEU A 86 17.20 3.61 15.88
C LEU A 86 16.59 2.37 16.53
N ASP A 87 17.39 1.59 17.25
CA ASP A 87 16.92 0.38 17.93
C ASP A 87 15.82 0.75 18.94
N GLU A 88 16.01 1.80 19.73
CA GLU A 88 15.01 2.31 20.68
C GLU A 88 13.72 2.74 19.99
N ARG A 89 13.81 3.44 18.85
CA ARG A 89 12.62 3.88 18.10
C ARG A 89 11.85 2.67 17.55
N LEU A 90 12.53 1.69 16.94
CA LEU A 90 11.89 0.48 16.43
C LEU A 90 11.16 -0.30 17.54
N GLU A 91 11.75 -0.38 18.73
CA GLU A 91 11.13 -1.07 19.87
C GLU A 91 9.97 -0.27 20.50
N SER A 92 10.16 1.03 20.71
CA SER A 92 9.15 1.88 21.36
C SER A 92 7.91 2.09 20.49
N THR A 93 8.05 2.21 19.16
CA THR A 93 6.90 2.33 18.25
C THR A 93 5.96 1.13 18.32
N MET A 94 6.42 -0.05 18.74
CA MET A 94 5.55 -1.20 18.97
C MET A 94 4.60 -1.04 20.15
N GLN A 95 4.99 -0.25 21.14
CA GLN A 95 4.20 0.00 22.36
C GLN A 95 3.16 1.09 22.16
N VAL A 96 3.31 1.91 21.11
CA VAL A 96 2.33 2.93 20.73
C VAL A 96 1.06 2.23 20.23
N PRO A 97 -0.11 2.43 20.87
CA PRO A 97 -1.35 1.87 20.37
C PRO A 97 -1.73 2.52 19.04
N LEU A 98 -2.45 1.78 18.19
CA LEU A 98 -3.08 2.37 17.01
C LEU A 98 -4.08 3.45 17.44
N ASN A 99 -3.96 4.63 16.85
CA ASN A 99 -4.89 5.71 17.08
C ASN A 99 -5.05 6.53 15.79
N PRO A 100 -6.20 6.43 15.10
CA PRO A 100 -7.39 5.64 15.43
C PRO A 100 -7.25 4.16 15.03
N PRO A 101 -8.02 3.24 15.63
CA PRO A 101 -7.84 1.79 15.44
C PRO A 101 -8.46 1.23 14.15
N TYR A 102 -8.87 2.07 13.20
CA TYR A 102 -9.57 1.63 11.99
C TYR A 102 -8.59 1.02 10.99
N ARG A 103 -8.79 -0.27 10.68
CA ARG A 103 -7.96 -1.05 9.77
C ARG A 103 -8.72 -1.34 8.47
N LEU A 104 -8.01 -1.25 7.34
CA LEU A 104 -8.51 -1.61 6.03
C LEU A 104 -8.83 -3.11 5.96
N SER A 105 -7.98 -3.97 6.53
CA SER A 105 -8.20 -5.42 6.57
C SER A 105 -9.49 -5.79 7.32
N THR A 106 -9.77 -5.14 8.46
CA THR A 106 -11.02 -5.32 9.20
C THR A 106 -12.23 -4.86 8.38
N LEU A 107 -12.14 -3.67 7.78
CA LEU A 107 -13.20 -3.13 6.93
C LEU A 107 -13.53 -4.05 5.74
N ILE A 108 -12.50 -4.63 5.13
CA ILE A 108 -12.63 -5.63 4.07
C ILE A 108 -13.34 -6.89 4.59
N ALA A 109 -12.87 -7.45 5.71
CA ALA A 109 -13.44 -8.65 6.29
C ALA A 109 -14.92 -8.49 6.67
N GLU A 110 -15.35 -7.28 7.03
CA GLU A 110 -16.76 -6.96 7.33
C GLU A 110 -17.61 -6.70 6.08
N SER A 111 -17.04 -6.07 5.05
CA SER A 111 -17.80 -5.60 3.88
C SER A 111 -17.95 -6.66 2.79
N VAL A 112 -16.88 -7.40 2.49
CA VAL A 112 -16.86 -8.36 1.37
C VAL A 112 -17.88 -9.49 1.52
N PRO A 113 -18.08 -10.11 2.70
CA PRO A 113 -19.12 -11.14 2.88
C PRO A 113 -20.55 -10.63 2.68
N GLN A 114 -20.77 -9.31 2.75
CA GLN A 114 -22.06 -8.67 2.49
C GLN A 114 -22.24 -8.30 1.00
N GLY A 115 -21.34 -8.76 0.12
CA GLY A 115 -21.34 -8.43 -1.30
C GLY A 115 -20.80 -7.03 -1.62
N ARG A 116 -20.47 -6.21 -0.61
CA ARG A 116 -20.04 -4.81 -0.78
C ARG A 116 -18.55 -4.72 -1.11
N ALA A 117 -18.21 -3.99 -2.18
CA ALA A 117 -16.83 -3.68 -2.52
C ALA A 117 -16.27 -2.61 -1.57
N VAL A 118 -15.00 -2.74 -1.17
CA VAL A 118 -14.29 -1.69 -0.43
C VAL A 118 -13.58 -0.75 -1.41
N LEU A 119 -13.99 0.51 -1.42
CA LEU A 119 -13.41 1.52 -2.29
C LEU A 119 -12.34 2.31 -1.55
N VAL A 120 -11.11 2.29 -2.06
CA VAL A 120 -9.96 2.99 -1.50
C VAL A 120 -9.55 4.11 -2.45
N PHE A 121 -9.71 5.37 -2.06
CA PHE A 121 -9.43 6.51 -2.95
C PHE A 121 -8.01 7.05 -2.71
N GLU A 122 -7.26 7.27 -3.78
CA GLU A 122 -5.96 7.92 -3.70
C GLU A 122 -6.12 9.44 -3.50
N VAL A 123 -5.49 9.99 -2.47
CA VAL A 123 -5.43 11.43 -2.19
C VAL A 123 -4.03 11.92 -2.54
N ALA A 124 -3.97 12.81 -3.53
CA ALA A 124 -2.74 13.36 -4.04
C ALA A 124 -2.92 14.84 -4.39
N ARG A 125 -1.83 15.60 -4.34
CA ARG A 125 -1.82 16.98 -4.83
C ARG A 125 -2.02 16.98 -6.34
N SER A 126 -2.98 17.78 -6.82
CA SER A 126 -3.22 17.97 -8.25
C SER A 126 -2.18 18.89 -8.89
N GLY A 127 -1.44 19.66 -8.09
CA GLY A 127 -0.36 20.53 -8.52
C GLY A 127 0.36 21.20 -7.33
N PRO A 128 1.38 22.04 -7.61
CA PRO A 128 2.18 22.69 -6.57
C PRO A 128 1.37 23.64 -5.67
N GLU A 129 0.30 24.24 -6.21
CA GLU A 129 -0.58 25.17 -5.49
C GLU A 129 -1.56 24.47 -4.53
N THR A 130 -1.78 23.15 -4.68
CA THR A 130 -2.70 22.40 -3.81
C THR A 130 -2.13 22.37 -2.41
N THR A 131 -2.84 22.92 -1.42
CA THR A 131 -2.41 22.97 -0.03
C THR A 131 -2.77 21.70 0.74
N THR A 132 -2.17 21.51 1.92
CA THR A 132 -2.54 20.43 2.83
C THR A 132 -4.01 20.52 3.28
N THR A 133 -4.55 21.74 3.38
CA THR A 133 -5.98 21.97 3.69
C THR A 133 -6.87 21.53 2.52
N ASP A 134 -6.47 21.79 1.28
CA ASP A 134 -7.22 21.31 0.11
C ASP A 134 -7.31 19.78 0.09
N LEU A 135 -6.25 19.07 0.51
CA LEU A 135 -6.28 17.62 0.65
C LEU A 135 -7.24 17.15 1.74
N ALA A 136 -7.34 17.86 2.85
CA ALA A 136 -8.31 17.56 3.91
C ALA A 136 -9.75 17.71 3.40
N GLU A 137 -10.06 18.78 2.67
CA GLU A 137 -11.39 18.97 2.08
C GLU A 137 -11.70 17.95 0.98
N LEU A 138 -10.70 17.60 0.16
CA LEU A 138 -10.82 16.54 -0.84
C LEU A 138 -11.10 15.18 -0.18
N ALA A 139 -10.37 14.84 0.89
CA ALA A 139 -10.57 13.62 1.65
C ALA A 139 -11.98 13.54 2.24
N LYS A 140 -12.49 14.63 2.82
CA LYS A 140 -13.89 14.70 3.29
C LYS A 140 -14.86 14.45 2.13
N ALA A 141 -14.68 15.12 0.99
CA ALA A 141 -15.55 14.95 -0.17
C ALA A 141 -15.52 13.51 -0.72
N TYR A 142 -14.34 12.88 -0.79
CA TYR A 142 -14.22 11.47 -1.20
C TYR A 142 -15.01 10.54 -0.27
N VAL A 143 -14.96 10.77 1.03
CA VAL A 143 -15.69 9.95 2.02
C VAL A 143 -17.19 10.23 1.98
N THR A 144 -17.61 11.50 1.99
CA THR A 144 -19.04 11.87 2.17
C THR A 144 -19.85 11.84 0.87
N LEU A 145 -19.22 12.14 -0.27
CA LEU A 145 -19.88 12.21 -1.58
C LEU A 145 -19.44 11.08 -2.50
N GLY A 146 -18.16 10.70 -2.44
CA GLY A 146 -17.56 9.71 -3.35
C GLY A 146 -17.74 8.25 -2.91
N GLY A 147 -18.18 8.02 -1.67
CA GLY A 147 -18.34 6.68 -1.11
C GLY A 147 -17.02 5.97 -0.81
N ALA A 148 -15.91 6.71 -0.67
CA ALA A 148 -14.63 6.14 -0.28
C ALA A 148 -14.73 5.52 1.12
N SER A 149 -14.41 4.23 1.22
CA SER A 149 -14.42 3.46 2.47
C SER A 149 -13.09 3.56 3.22
N ALA A 150 -12.01 3.81 2.48
CA ALA A 150 -10.67 4.10 3.00
C ALA A 150 -9.94 5.06 2.06
N LEU A 151 -8.84 5.65 2.52
CA LEU A 151 -8.00 6.56 1.74
C LEU A 151 -6.55 6.09 1.70
N VAL A 152 -5.86 6.44 0.62
CA VAL A 152 -4.41 6.28 0.47
C VAL A 152 -3.81 7.64 0.11
N VAL A 153 -2.99 8.22 0.98
CA VAL A 153 -2.38 9.54 0.77
C VAL A 153 -0.96 9.36 0.23
N ARG A 154 -0.62 10.01 -0.89
CA ARG A 154 0.76 10.01 -1.39
C ARG A 154 1.66 10.85 -0.49
N THR A 155 2.72 10.24 0.05
CA THR A 155 3.65 10.89 1.00
C THR A 155 5.07 11.03 0.47
N ASP A 156 5.36 10.43 -0.69
CA ASP A 156 6.68 10.53 -1.30
C ASP A 156 7.05 12.00 -1.62
N SER A 157 8.29 12.38 -1.34
CA SER A 157 8.80 13.75 -1.51
C SER A 157 8.76 14.26 -2.95
N ASP A 158 8.88 13.37 -3.96
CA ASP A 158 8.69 13.76 -5.37
C ASP A 158 7.22 14.05 -5.69
N ALA A 159 6.29 13.49 -4.92
CA ALA A 159 4.85 13.68 -5.11
C ALA A 159 4.28 14.82 -4.26
N THR A 160 4.83 15.06 -3.07
CA THR A 160 4.40 16.16 -2.19
C THR A 160 5.59 16.73 -1.38
N PRO A 161 5.77 18.06 -1.36
CA PRO A 161 6.79 18.68 -0.51
C PRO A 161 6.46 18.60 0.99
N SER A 162 5.22 18.27 1.36
CA SER A 162 4.77 18.20 2.76
C SER A 162 4.87 16.81 3.38
N GLY A 163 5.17 15.77 2.58
CA GLY A 163 5.39 14.41 3.04
C GLY A 163 4.31 13.89 3.99
N LEU A 164 4.72 13.36 5.14
CA LEU A 164 3.82 12.82 6.18
C LEU A 164 2.88 13.86 6.82
N ARG A 165 3.13 15.16 6.65
CA ARG A 165 2.20 16.20 7.13
C ARG A 165 0.86 16.13 6.40
N ASP A 166 0.87 15.81 5.11
CA ASP A 166 -0.36 15.66 4.32
C ASP A 166 -1.18 14.48 4.84
N LEU A 167 -0.50 13.35 5.12
CA LEU A 167 -1.12 12.17 5.73
C LEU A 167 -1.77 12.51 7.07
N PHE A 168 -1.04 13.17 7.97
CA PHE A 168 -1.55 13.57 9.28
C PHE A 168 -2.79 14.47 9.15
N THR A 169 -2.74 15.50 8.31
CA THR A 169 -3.88 16.42 8.15
C THR A 169 -5.10 15.74 7.51
N VAL A 170 -4.91 14.87 6.52
CA VAL A 170 -6.00 14.07 5.94
C VAL A 170 -6.60 13.14 7.00
N GLN A 171 -5.77 12.45 7.78
CA GLN A 171 -6.23 11.55 8.84
C GLN A 171 -7.08 12.30 9.89
N GLN A 172 -6.66 13.50 10.31
CA GLN A 172 -7.43 14.33 11.25
C GLN A 172 -8.77 14.81 10.66
N ALA A 173 -8.84 15.00 9.35
CA ALA A 173 -10.07 15.41 8.67
C ALA A 173 -11.12 14.29 8.57
N VAL A 174 -10.69 13.02 8.57
CA VAL A 174 -11.56 11.83 8.47
C VAL A 174 -11.23 10.78 9.55
N PRO A 175 -11.39 11.09 10.84
CA PRO A 175 -10.84 10.30 11.95
C PRO A 175 -11.46 8.89 12.12
N ARG A 176 -12.54 8.58 11.38
CA ARG A 176 -13.23 7.29 11.41
C ARG A 176 -12.97 6.42 10.17
N VAL A 177 -12.06 6.83 9.31
CA VAL A 177 -11.76 6.17 8.04
C VAL A 177 -10.31 5.67 8.08
N PRO A 178 -10.01 4.42 7.66
CA PRO A 178 -8.64 3.98 7.50
C PRO A 178 -7.92 4.86 6.47
N VAL A 179 -6.83 5.49 6.88
CA VAL A 179 -5.97 6.30 5.99
C VAL A 179 -4.59 5.66 5.95
N LEU A 180 -4.16 5.22 4.77
CA LEU A 180 -2.86 4.61 4.53
C LEU A 180 -1.91 5.62 3.90
N ALA A 181 -0.62 5.49 4.18
CA ALA A 181 0.43 6.21 3.45
C ALA A 181 0.82 5.46 2.17
N ARG A 182 0.95 6.15 1.04
CA ARG A 182 1.59 5.60 -0.16
C ARG A 182 2.97 6.22 -0.34
N ASP A 183 3.98 5.37 -0.24
CA ASP A 183 5.38 5.75 -0.36
C ASP A 183 6.21 4.59 -0.93
N TRP A 184 7.51 4.79 -1.12
CA TRP A 184 8.45 3.73 -1.48
C TRP A 184 9.12 3.20 -0.22
N LEU A 185 8.56 2.11 0.31
CA LEU A 185 8.97 1.54 1.59
C LEU A 185 10.12 0.57 1.39
N ILE A 186 11.31 0.99 1.84
CA ILE A 186 12.53 0.20 1.77
C ILE A 186 13.08 -0.15 3.15
N HIS A 187 12.62 0.50 4.24
CA HIS A 187 13.17 0.25 5.58
C HIS A 187 12.13 0.36 6.71
N PRO A 188 12.25 -0.43 7.81
CA PRO A 188 11.33 -0.42 8.95
C PRO A 188 11.15 0.94 9.63
N LEU A 189 12.18 1.80 9.60
CA LEU A 189 12.09 3.16 10.11
C LEU A 189 10.95 3.95 9.45
N GLN A 190 10.77 3.83 8.13
CA GLN A 190 9.69 4.51 7.41
C GLN A 190 8.31 4.02 7.87
N ILE A 191 8.18 2.73 8.20
CA ILE A 191 6.94 2.16 8.76
C ILE A 191 6.65 2.78 10.13
N CYS A 192 7.68 3.05 10.94
CA CYS A 192 7.52 3.71 12.23
C CYS A 192 7.03 5.14 12.06
N GLU A 193 7.66 5.91 11.18
CA GLU A 193 7.29 7.29 10.88
C GLU A 193 5.83 7.38 10.39
N ILE A 194 5.40 6.42 9.57
CA ILE A 194 4.02 6.30 9.10
C ILE A 194 3.06 6.01 10.27
N LYS A 195 3.41 5.08 11.17
CA LYS A 195 2.60 4.79 12.36
C LYS A 195 2.46 6.02 13.25
N GLU A 196 3.57 6.70 13.52
CA GLU A 196 3.62 7.90 14.35
C GLU A 196 2.79 9.05 13.75
N SER A 197 2.59 9.05 12.43
CA SER A 197 1.73 10.01 11.73
C SER A 197 0.23 9.68 11.82
N GLY A 198 -0.17 8.64 12.54
CA GLY A 198 -1.56 8.24 12.76
C GLY A 198 -2.16 7.36 11.65
N ALA A 199 -1.33 6.82 10.76
CA ALA A 199 -1.81 6.00 9.65
C ALA A 199 -2.38 4.65 10.13
N ALA A 200 -3.39 4.16 9.41
CA ALA A 200 -3.91 2.81 9.56
C ALA A 200 -3.02 1.74 8.88
N GLY A 201 -2.12 2.17 8.01
CA GLY A 201 -1.34 1.28 7.18
C GLY A 201 -0.47 2.01 6.17
N ALA A 202 0.17 1.23 5.29
CA ALA A 202 1.02 1.76 4.25
C ALA A 202 0.99 0.90 2.98
N LEU A 203 1.03 1.55 1.81
CA LEU A 203 1.17 0.92 0.51
C LEU A 203 2.53 1.29 -0.10
N GLY A 204 3.18 0.31 -0.73
CA GLY A 204 4.44 0.51 -1.47
C GLY A 204 5.65 -0.26 -0.91
N ILE A 205 5.39 -1.31 -0.13
CA ILE A 205 6.33 -2.43 -0.02
C ILE A 205 6.28 -3.19 -1.34
N ILE A 206 7.32 -3.06 -2.16
CA ILE A 206 7.40 -3.74 -3.45
C ILE A 206 8.37 -4.90 -3.34
N ASN A 207 7.89 -6.10 -3.67
CA ASN A 207 8.70 -7.31 -3.50
C ASN A 207 9.96 -7.29 -4.37
N GLN A 208 9.89 -6.74 -5.58
CA GLN A 208 11.06 -6.59 -6.46
C GLN A 208 12.15 -5.67 -5.89
N VAL A 209 11.76 -4.70 -5.05
CA VAL A 209 12.68 -3.75 -4.43
C VAL A 209 13.27 -4.31 -3.13
N THR A 210 12.41 -4.84 -2.26
CA THR A 210 12.80 -5.29 -0.91
C THR A 210 13.29 -6.74 -0.87
N GLY A 211 12.89 -7.57 -1.85
CA GLY A 211 13.33 -8.95 -2.03
C GLY A 211 13.09 -9.82 -0.81
N ARG A 212 14.17 -10.40 -0.24
CA ARG A 212 14.06 -11.19 1.01
C ARG A 212 13.59 -10.37 2.22
N GLY A 213 13.69 -9.05 2.11
CA GLY A 213 13.26 -8.08 3.10
C GLY A 213 11.76 -7.88 3.20
N THR A 214 11.00 -8.24 2.17
CA THR A 214 9.55 -8.06 2.11
C THR A 214 8.83 -8.69 3.29
N ALA A 215 9.23 -9.91 3.66
CA ALA A 215 8.64 -10.63 4.79
C ALA A 215 8.92 -9.94 6.14
N VAL A 216 10.10 -9.35 6.30
CA VAL A 216 10.46 -8.59 7.51
C VAL A 216 9.62 -7.32 7.59
N MET A 217 9.50 -6.57 6.50
CA MET A 217 8.67 -5.36 6.42
C MET A 217 7.20 -5.68 6.71
N SER A 218 6.65 -6.72 6.07
CA SER A 218 5.26 -7.16 6.27
C SER A 218 5.00 -7.62 7.71
N SER A 219 5.88 -8.46 8.28
CA SER A 219 5.76 -8.92 9.66
C SER A 219 5.89 -7.78 10.67
N TYR A 220 6.79 -6.82 10.40
CA TYR A 220 6.98 -5.65 11.25
C TYR A 220 5.77 -4.73 11.23
N SER A 221 5.22 -4.42 10.04
CA SER A 221 3.97 -3.68 9.91
C SER A 221 2.83 -4.35 10.68
N ALA A 222 2.67 -5.67 10.55
CA ALA A 222 1.66 -6.42 11.27
C ALA A 222 1.84 -6.34 12.81
N ALA A 223 3.09 -6.43 13.30
CA ALA A 223 3.40 -6.28 14.72
C ALA A 223 3.10 -4.86 15.24
N LEU A 224 3.22 -3.85 14.38
CA LEU A 224 2.81 -2.48 14.67
C LEU A 224 1.29 -2.25 14.59
N GLY A 225 0.54 -3.23 14.09
CA GLY A 225 -0.90 -3.15 13.87
C GLY A 225 -1.28 -2.49 12.53
N LEU A 226 -0.30 -2.16 11.69
CA LEU A 226 -0.52 -1.51 10.41
C LEU A 226 -0.93 -2.51 9.32
N ASP A 227 -1.85 -2.10 8.45
CA ASP A 227 -2.13 -2.80 7.20
C ASP A 227 -1.11 -2.41 6.13
N ALA A 228 -0.25 -3.36 5.74
CA ALA A 228 0.77 -3.11 4.73
C ALA A 228 0.70 -4.12 3.58
N PRO A 229 -0.24 -3.96 2.63
CA PRO A 229 -0.32 -4.83 1.47
C PRO A 229 0.97 -4.79 0.66
N VAL A 230 1.48 -5.97 0.29
CA VAL A 230 2.69 -6.11 -0.51
C VAL A 230 2.33 -5.99 -1.99
N GLU A 231 2.97 -5.06 -2.70
CA GLU A 231 2.76 -4.88 -4.14
C GLU A 231 3.39 -6.04 -4.93
N VAL A 232 2.57 -6.69 -5.75
CA VAL A 232 2.94 -7.80 -6.64
C VAL A 232 2.48 -7.54 -8.06
N VAL A 233 3.26 -8.05 -9.03
CA VAL A 233 2.99 -7.87 -10.47
C VAL A 233 2.90 -9.17 -11.26
N ASN A 234 3.22 -10.32 -10.64
CA ASN A 234 3.17 -11.63 -11.29
C ASN A 234 2.93 -12.77 -10.29
N ALA A 235 2.49 -13.93 -10.79
CA ALA A 235 2.14 -15.09 -9.96
C ALA A 235 3.35 -15.69 -9.22
N ARG A 236 4.57 -15.58 -9.78
CA ARG A 236 5.79 -16.06 -9.14
C ARG A 236 6.08 -15.29 -7.85
N GLU A 237 5.80 -13.99 -7.81
CA GLU A 237 5.92 -13.19 -6.59
C GLU A 237 4.89 -13.61 -5.55
N VAL A 238 3.64 -13.84 -5.95
CA VAL A 238 2.58 -14.35 -5.05
C VAL A 238 3.01 -15.67 -4.43
N GLU A 239 3.44 -16.64 -5.24
CA GLU A 239 3.89 -17.96 -4.77
C GLU A 239 5.05 -17.86 -3.75
N GLN A 240 6.02 -16.98 -4.02
CA GLN A 240 7.16 -16.77 -3.13
C GLN A 240 6.76 -16.12 -1.81
N LEU A 241 5.89 -15.12 -1.85
CA LEU A 241 5.44 -14.38 -0.68
C LEU A 241 4.48 -15.21 0.19
N ALA A 242 3.66 -16.06 -0.43
CA ALA A 242 2.81 -17.00 0.28
C ALA A 242 3.65 -17.95 1.15
N LYS A 243 4.78 -18.46 0.63
CA LYS A 243 5.75 -19.28 1.40
C LYS A 243 6.39 -18.52 2.56
N LEU A 244 6.38 -17.19 2.53
CA LEU A 244 6.90 -16.30 3.57
C LEU A 244 5.81 -15.80 4.53
N GLY A 245 4.56 -16.28 4.40
CA GLY A 245 3.46 -15.94 5.30
C GLY A 245 2.83 -14.57 5.03
N VAL A 246 3.03 -13.97 3.86
CA VAL A 246 2.32 -12.74 3.48
C VAL A 246 0.86 -13.08 3.19
N VAL A 247 -0.06 -12.26 3.75
CA VAL A 247 -1.51 -12.48 3.65
C VAL A 247 -2.27 -11.32 3.02
N PHE A 248 -1.62 -10.17 2.79
CA PHE A 248 -2.26 -9.00 2.19
C PHE A 248 -1.47 -8.55 0.96
N TYR A 249 -2.10 -8.61 -0.20
CA TYR A 249 -1.50 -8.38 -1.52
C TYR A 249 -2.13 -7.18 -2.20
N ALA A 250 -1.30 -6.26 -2.70
CA ALA A 250 -1.71 -5.22 -3.62
C ALA A 250 -1.32 -5.62 -5.05
N ILE A 251 -2.30 -5.85 -5.91
CA ILE A 251 -2.05 -6.22 -7.30
C ILE A 251 -1.84 -4.95 -8.13
N ASN A 252 -0.62 -4.78 -8.63
CA ASN A 252 -0.26 -3.63 -9.45
C ASN A 252 -0.28 -4.01 -10.95
N VAL A 253 -1.42 -3.75 -11.59
CA VAL A 253 -1.67 -4.04 -13.01
C VAL A 253 -1.01 -3.08 -14.00
N ALA A 254 -0.31 -2.05 -13.51
CA ALA A 254 0.26 -0.99 -14.36
C ALA A 254 1.71 -1.23 -14.79
N VAL A 255 2.33 -2.32 -14.34
CA VAL A 255 3.76 -2.59 -14.55
C VAL A 255 3.97 -3.63 -15.65
N GLY A 256 4.83 -3.32 -16.63
CA GLY A 256 5.48 -4.35 -17.46
C GLY A 256 5.13 -4.40 -18.94
N LEU A 257 4.36 -3.46 -19.49
CA LEU A 257 4.14 -3.39 -20.94
C LEU A 257 4.76 -2.15 -21.58
N THR A 258 5.55 -2.39 -22.62
CA THR A 258 6.03 -1.34 -23.55
C THR A 258 4.87 -0.75 -24.36
N ILE A 259 3.75 -1.48 -24.50
CA ILE A 259 2.59 -1.10 -25.30
C ILE A 259 1.32 -1.30 -24.48
N ALA A 260 0.47 -0.28 -24.36
CA ALA A 260 -0.82 -0.40 -23.71
C ALA A 260 -1.76 -1.28 -24.54
N MET A 261 -2.10 -2.46 -24.03
CA MET A 261 -3.07 -3.37 -24.66
C MET A 261 -4.43 -3.30 -23.94
N PRO A 262 -5.54 -2.98 -24.65
CA PRO A 262 -6.87 -3.01 -24.06
C PRO A 262 -7.19 -4.36 -23.39
N GLY A 263 -7.79 -4.29 -22.21
CA GLY A 263 -8.17 -5.45 -21.40
C GLY A 263 -7.02 -6.28 -20.82
N PHE A 264 -5.75 -5.91 -21.05
CA PHE A 264 -4.62 -6.64 -20.49
C PHE A 264 -4.56 -6.55 -18.96
N SER A 265 -4.76 -5.34 -18.40
CA SER A 265 -4.83 -5.13 -16.95
C SER A 265 -5.83 -6.08 -16.29
N ASN A 266 -7.00 -6.25 -16.91
CA ASN A 266 -8.08 -7.10 -16.40
C ASN A 266 -7.69 -8.58 -16.40
N ARG A 267 -7.03 -9.06 -17.47
CA ARG A 267 -6.54 -10.45 -17.53
C ARG A 267 -5.46 -10.72 -16.49
N ILE A 268 -4.57 -9.77 -16.26
CA ILE A 268 -3.53 -9.89 -15.22
C ILE A 268 -4.15 -9.88 -13.83
N ALA A 269 -5.05 -8.94 -13.53
CA ALA A 269 -5.76 -8.92 -12.25
C ALA A 269 -6.49 -10.25 -12.00
N HIS A 270 -7.25 -10.73 -12.98
CA HIS A 270 -7.99 -11.98 -12.90
C HIS A 270 -7.08 -13.17 -12.61
N GLY A 271 -6.00 -13.33 -13.39
CA GLY A 271 -5.05 -14.42 -13.18
C GLY A 271 -4.39 -14.36 -11.81
N LEU A 272 -3.96 -13.17 -11.37
CA LEU A 272 -3.28 -13.02 -10.07
C LEU A 272 -4.22 -13.22 -8.88
N LEU A 273 -5.46 -12.78 -8.96
CA LEU A 273 -6.47 -13.02 -7.93
C LEU A 273 -6.72 -14.53 -7.75
N GLY A 274 -6.74 -15.30 -8.84
CA GLY A 274 -6.89 -16.76 -8.80
C GLY A 274 -5.70 -17.52 -8.19
N GLU A 275 -4.52 -16.89 -8.17
CA GLU A 275 -3.29 -17.48 -7.60
C GLU A 275 -3.06 -17.11 -6.12
N LEU A 276 -3.89 -16.23 -5.55
CA LEU A 276 -3.75 -15.85 -4.14
C LEU A 276 -4.04 -17.05 -3.22
N PRO A 277 -3.27 -17.21 -2.13
CA PRO A 277 -3.53 -18.29 -1.19
C PRO A 277 -4.87 -18.09 -0.47
N PHE A 278 -5.48 -19.18 -0.03
CA PHE A 278 -6.75 -19.13 0.71
C PHE A 278 -6.65 -18.21 1.93
N GLY A 279 -7.63 -17.31 2.10
CA GLY A 279 -7.67 -16.34 3.19
C GLY A 279 -6.79 -15.11 2.98
N ALA A 280 -6.11 -14.97 1.83
CA ALA A 280 -5.44 -13.74 1.47
C ALA A 280 -6.44 -12.61 1.20
N ILE A 281 -6.00 -11.39 1.51
CA ILE A 281 -6.71 -10.14 1.20
C ILE A 281 -6.08 -9.51 -0.04
N SER A 282 -6.91 -8.98 -0.93
CA SER A 282 -6.53 -8.36 -2.18
C SER A 282 -6.91 -6.88 -2.26
N LEU A 283 -5.98 -6.06 -2.75
CA LEU A 283 -6.21 -4.67 -3.16
C LEU A 283 -5.80 -4.51 -4.62
N VAL A 284 -6.72 -4.18 -5.51
CA VAL A 284 -6.41 -4.03 -6.96
C VAL A 284 -6.45 -2.57 -7.36
N GLY A 285 -5.36 -2.07 -7.95
CA GLY A 285 -5.31 -0.70 -8.47
C GLY A 285 -6.00 -0.56 -9.82
N VAL A 286 -6.94 0.37 -9.94
CA VAL A 286 -7.78 0.57 -11.14
C VAL A 286 -7.79 2.04 -11.58
N ARG A 287 -7.86 2.26 -12.90
CA ARG A 287 -7.82 3.58 -13.55
C ARG A 287 -9.06 3.89 -14.38
N SER A 288 -10.01 2.97 -14.48
CA SER A 288 -11.29 3.16 -15.16
C SER A 288 -12.40 2.38 -14.47
N LEU A 289 -13.66 2.75 -14.74
CA LEU A 289 -14.82 2.00 -14.26
C LEU A 289 -14.84 0.56 -14.79
N GLU A 290 -14.37 0.36 -16.02
CA GLU A 290 -14.25 -0.98 -16.62
C GLU A 290 -13.22 -1.84 -15.87
N GLU A 291 -12.06 -1.28 -15.54
CA GLU A 291 -11.04 -1.96 -14.72
C GLU A 291 -11.61 -2.27 -13.32
N ALA A 292 -12.36 -1.35 -12.70
CA ALA A 292 -13.03 -1.54 -11.42
C ALA A 292 -14.05 -2.71 -11.45
N ALA A 293 -14.95 -2.70 -12.43
CA ALA A 293 -15.96 -3.76 -12.60
C ALA A 293 -15.33 -5.12 -12.89
N ALA A 294 -14.28 -5.17 -13.72
CA ALA A 294 -13.58 -6.40 -14.05
C ALA A 294 -12.81 -6.98 -12.84
N ALA A 295 -12.11 -6.12 -12.08
CA ALA A 295 -11.40 -6.53 -10.88
C ALA A 295 -12.38 -7.07 -9.82
N ARG A 296 -13.51 -6.38 -9.61
CA ARG A 296 -14.54 -6.84 -8.66
C ARG A 296 -15.14 -8.18 -9.06
N ARG A 297 -15.53 -8.35 -10.32
CA ARG A 297 -16.03 -9.64 -10.84
C ARG A 297 -15.01 -10.77 -10.77
N SER A 298 -13.72 -10.44 -10.73
CA SER A 298 -12.64 -11.42 -10.56
C SER A 298 -12.35 -11.77 -9.09
N GLY A 299 -13.13 -11.23 -8.14
CA GLY A 299 -13.00 -11.54 -6.73
C GLY A 299 -12.11 -10.58 -5.94
N ALA A 300 -11.80 -9.39 -6.46
CA ALA A 300 -11.07 -8.39 -5.67
C ALA A 300 -11.86 -7.98 -4.41
N ASP A 301 -11.18 -7.94 -3.26
CA ASP A 301 -11.76 -7.54 -1.98
C ASP A 301 -11.88 -6.02 -1.87
N ALA A 302 -10.82 -5.32 -2.27
CA ALA A 302 -10.75 -3.86 -2.30
C ALA A 302 -10.22 -3.33 -3.62
N LEU A 303 -10.67 -2.14 -4.00
CA LEU A 303 -10.29 -1.44 -5.21
C LEU A 303 -9.59 -0.13 -4.86
N LEU A 304 -8.34 0.02 -5.28
CA LEU A 304 -7.60 1.28 -5.18
C LEU A 304 -7.90 2.13 -6.42
N ILE A 305 -8.73 3.14 -6.24
CA ILE A 305 -9.12 4.11 -7.26
C ILE A 305 -7.97 5.09 -7.44
N LYS A 306 -7.26 4.97 -8.57
CA LYS A 306 -6.07 5.79 -8.86
C LYS A 306 -6.44 7.19 -9.33
N ALA A 307 -5.46 8.10 -9.24
CA ALA A 307 -5.59 9.50 -9.62
C ALA A 307 -6.18 9.70 -11.03
N GLU A 308 -5.87 8.83 -11.99
CA GLU A 308 -6.39 8.92 -13.36
C GLU A 308 -7.92 8.88 -13.43
N LEU A 309 -8.55 7.97 -12.67
CA LEU A 309 -10.02 7.88 -12.61
C LEU A 309 -10.62 9.01 -11.78
N LEU A 310 -9.95 9.41 -10.70
CA LEU A 310 -10.40 10.53 -9.86
C LEU A 310 -10.43 11.84 -10.65
N GLN A 311 -9.39 12.08 -11.46
CA GLN A 311 -9.25 13.29 -12.27
C GLN A 311 -10.23 13.34 -13.44
N SER A 312 -10.64 12.20 -14.00
CA SER A 312 -11.60 12.18 -15.12
C SER A 312 -12.98 12.72 -14.75
N TYR A 313 -13.31 12.79 -13.45
CA TYR A 313 -14.56 13.37 -12.93
C TYR A 313 -14.37 14.78 -12.35
N GLY A 314 -13.14 15.30 -12.32
CA GLY A 314 -12.83 16.65 -11.84
C GLY A 314 -13.33 16.89 -10.41
N LYS A 315 -14.24 17.85 -10.25
CA LYS A 315 -14.83 18.22 -8.96
C LYS A 315 -16.12 17.44 -8.61
N ASP A 316 -16.69 16.70 -9.56
CA ASP A 316 -17.93 15.96 -9.35
C ASP A 316 -17.67 14.57 -8.76
N VAL A 317 -17.25 14.60 -7.49
CA VAL A 317 -16.95 13.39 -6.71
C VAL A 317 -18.21 12.53 -6.50
N GLY A 318 -19.38 13.14 -6.44
CA GLY A 318 -20.65 12.42 -6.27
C GLY A 318 -21.02 11.57 -7.50
N ALA A 319 -20.86 12.14 -8.70
CA ALA A 319 -21.06 11.39 -9.95
C ALA A 319 -20.09 10.20 -10.06
N LEU A 320 -18.82 10.38 -9.67
CA LEU A 320 -17.85 9.28 -9.61
C LEU A 320 -18.30 8.20 -8.63
N GLY A 321 -18.71 8.58 -7.42
CA GLY A 321 -19.17 7.65 -6.39
C GLY A 321 -20.34 6.79 -6.86
N ASN A 322 -21.35 7.42 -7.48
CA ASN A 322 -22.50 6.72 -8.05
C ASN A 322 -22.09 5.75 -9.18
N ALA A 323 -21.20 6.19 -10.08
CA ALA A 323 -20.73 5.36 -11.18
C ALA A 323 -19.91 4.16 -10.69
N LEU A 324 -19.06 4.35 -9.67
CA LEU A 324 -18.30 3.27 -9.05
C LEU A 324 -19.21 2.28 -8.34
N GLN A 325 -20.17 2.75 -7.54
CA GLN A 325 -21.13 1.88 -6.87
C GLN A 325 -21.89 1.01 -7.88
N TYR A 326 -22.37 1.60 -8.97
CA TYR A 326 -23.00 0.84 -10.06
C TYR A 326 -22.04 -0.19 -10.67
N ALA A 327 -20.80 0.21 -10.99
CA ALA A 327 -19.82 -0.66 -11.66
C ALA A 327 -19.36 -1.86 -10.82
N VAL A 328 -19.37 -1.74 -9.48
CA VAL A 328 -18.82 -2.75 -8.56
C VAL A 328 -19.89 -3.53 -7.80
N THR A 329 -21.17 -3.21 -8.04
CA THR A 329 -22.27 -4.04 -7.57
C THR A 329 -22.26 -5.33 -8.38
N LEU A 330 -22.22 -6.47 -7.69
CA LEU A 330 -22.36 -7.77 -8.33
C LEU A 330 -23.86 -8.00 -8.52
N ASP A 331 -24.31 -8.13 -9.76
CA ASP A 331 -25.67 -8.59 -10.05
C ASP A 331 -25.78 -10.06 -9.58
N ASP A 332 -26.83 -10.38 -8.83
CA ASP A 332 -27.19 -11.75 -8.41
C ASP A 332 -27.59 -12.63 -9.62
#